data_AF-A0A7L3MP09-F1
#
_entry.id   AF-A0A7L3MP09-F1
#
_cell.length_a   1.000
_cell.length_b   1.000
_cell.length_c   1.000
_cell.angle_alpha   90.00
_cell.angle_beta   90.00
_cell.angle_gamma   90.00
#
_symmetry.space_group_name_H-M   'P 1'
#
loop_
_entity.id
_entity.type
_entity.pdbx_description
1 polymer ?
#
loop_
_entity_poly.entity_id
_entity_poly.type
_entity_poly.pdbx_seq_one_letter_code
_entity_poly.pdbx_strand_id
1 'polypeptide(L)'
;PAPAMAAPRRLQLTLALLKPDAVAHPLVREAVHAAILRHRFLIVRAKELRCGPEQSRRFYREHAGTSGAQRLPEPDADSGRCRLGPCLSAGRFFYQRLVEFMASGPMWAYILAHENAVPLWRSLMGPTKVFRARHSDPDSIRG
;
A
#
# COMPACT_ATOMS: atom_id res chain seq x y z
N PRO A 1 -43.56 -12.88 16.76
CA PRO A 1 -42.90 -11.79 16.01
C PRO A 1 -41.69 -12.30 15.21
N ALA A 2 -41.79 -12.30 13.89
CA ALA A 2 -40.67 -12.63 13.01
C ALA A 2 -39.60 -11.51 13.10
N PRO A 3 -38.29 -11.83 13.11
CA PRO A 3 -37.26 -10.80 13.11
C PRO A 3 -37.39 -9.99 11.83
N ALA A 4 -37.55 -8.66 11.97
CA ALA A 4 -37.54 -7.75 10.84
C ALA A 4 -36.23 -7.97 10.07
N MET A 5 -36.34 -8.44 8.82
CA MET A 5 -35.18 -8.61 7.94
C MET A 5 -34.53 -7.24 7.77
N ALA A 6 -33.34 -7.07 8.34
CA ALA A 6 -32.58 -5.84 8.24
C ALA A 6 -32.37 -5.49 6.75
N ALA A 7 -32.66 -4.23 6.40
CA ALA A 7 -32.47 -3.72 5.06
C ALA A 7 -31.04 -4.01 4.53
N PRO A 8 -30.86 -4.23 3.22
CA PRO A 8 -29.56 -4.58 2.66
C PRO A 8 -28.53 -3.49 2.99
N ARG A 9 -27.52 -3.86 3.77
CA ARG A 9 -26.46 -2.95 4.23
C ARG A 9 -25.50 -2.71 3.06
N ARG A 10 -25.27 -1.46 2.67
CA ARG A 10 -24.33 -1.13 1.59
C ARG A 10 -22.92 -1.47 2.05
N LEU A 11 -22.28 -2.40 1.35
CA LEU A 11 -20.90 -2.75 1.59
C LEU A 11 -19.96 -1.80 0.83
N GLN A 12 -18.92 -1.34 1.51
CA GLN A 12 -17.80 -0.65 0.90
C GLN A 12 -16.72 -1.66 0.53
N LEU A 13 -16.02 -1.41 -0.57
CA LEU A 13 -14.85 -2.19 -0.98
C LEU A 13 -13.56 -1.45 -0.66
N THR A 14 -12.54 -2.19 -0.23
CA THR A 14 -11.19 -1.65 -0.04
C THR A 14 -10.13 -2.64 -0.53
N LEU A 15 -9.02 -2.10 -1.02
CA LEU A 15 -7.87 -2.86 -1.49
C LEU A 15 -6.84 -2.95 -0.35
N ALA A 16 -6.47 -4.19 0.00
CA ALA A 16 -5.38 -4.48 0.92
C ALA A 16 -4.23 -5.13 0.15
N LEU A 17 -3.03 -4.55 0.25
CA LEU A 17 -1.83 -5.04 -0.42
C LEU A 17 -0.79 -5.44 0.63
N LEU A 18 -0.44 -6.73 0.65
CA LEU A 18 0.65 -7.27 1.45
C LEU A 18 1.92 -7.22 0.62
N LYS A 19 2.90 -6.50 1.15
CA LYS A 19 4.19 -6.23 0.53
C LYS A 19 5.08 -7.49 0.49
N PRO A 20 6.12 -7.50 -0.37
CA PRO A 20 7.01 -8.66 -0.50
C PRO A 20 7.66 -9.14 0.80
N ASP A 21 8.05 -8.23 1.68
CA ASP A 21 8.62 -8.53 3.00
C ASP A 21 7.63 -9.28 3.91
N ALA A 22 6.38 -8.84 3.95
CA ALA A 22 5.32 -9.49 4.72
C ALA A 22 4.93 -10.85 4.14
N VAL A 23 4.96 -11.00 2.81
CA VAL A 23 4.64 -12.27 2.14
C VAL A 23 5.76 -13.29 2.25
N ALA A 24 7.02 -12.84 2.31
CA ALA A 24 8.17 -13.71 2.49
C ALA A 24 8.10 -14.51 3.80
N HIS A 25 7.36 -14.03 4.80
CA HIS A 25 7.12 -14.73 6.05
C HIS A 25 5.69 -15.31 6.11
N PRO A 26 5.50 -16.64 5.99
CA PRO A 26 4.16 -17.26 5.93
C PRO A 26 3.25 -16.92 7.12
N LEU A 27 3.81 -16.88 8.34
CA LEU A 27 3.08 -16.52 9.56
C LEU A 27 2.46 -15.12 9.52
N VAL A 28 3.11 -14.15 8.86
CA VAL A 28 2.57 -12.78 8.76
C VAL A 28 1.33 -12.77 7.87
N ARG A 29 1.35 -13.50 6.76
CA ARG A 29 0.17 -13.65 5.89
C ARG A 29 -0.98 -14.32 6.63
N GLU A 30 -0.70 -15.36 7.40
CA GLU A 30 -1.71 -16.06 8.20
C GLU A 30 -2.29 -15.15 9.29
N ALA A 31 -1.45 -14.39 9.99
CA ALA A 31 -1.89 -13.42 10.99
C ALA A 31 -2.79 -12.34 10.38
N VAL A 32 -2.43 -11.79 9.21
CA VAL A 32 -3.25 -10.81 8.49
C VAL A 32 -4.58 -11.43 8.06
N HIS A 33 -4.58 -12.66 7.54
CA HIS A 33 -5.81 -13.36 7.16
C HIS A 33 -6.72 -13.58 8.37
N ALA A 34 -6.15 -14.04 9.49
CA ALA A 34 -6.88 -14.21 10.75
C ALA A 34 -7.46 -12.88 11.26
N ALA A 35 -6.70 -11.78 11.15
CA ALA A 35 -7.16 -10.44 11.53
C ALA A 35 -8.34 -9.96 10.66
N ILE A 36 -8.29 -10.17 9.34
CA ILE A 36 -9.37 -9.85 8.40
C ILE A 36 -10.67 -10.57 8.81
N LEU A 37 -10.60 -11.89 9.04
CA LEU A 37 -11.76 -12.69 9.42
C LEU A 37 -12.31 -12.31 10.80
N ARG A 38 -11.42 -12.07 11.78
CA ARG A 38 -11.80 -11.64 13.14
C ARG A 38 -12.58 -10.33 13.15
N HIS A 39 -12.25 -9.41 12.24
CA HIS A 39 -12.92 -8.11 12.09
C HIS A 39 -14.08 -8.15 11.07
N ARG A 40 -14.54 -9.34 10.68
CA ARG A 40 -15.71 -9.57 9.83
C ARG A 40 -15.62 -8.93 8.44
N PHE A 41 -14.42 -8.71 7.92
CA PHE A 41 -14.26 -8.40 6.51
C PHE A 41 -14.56 -9.62 5.66
N LEU A 42 -15.29 -9.42 4.57
CA LEU A 42 -15.47 -10.44 3.54
C LEU A 42 -14.33 -10.33 2.53
N ILE A 43 -13.62 -11.43 2.27
CA ILE A 43 -12.63 -11.49 1.20
C ILE A 43 -13.36 -11.78 -0.10
N VAL A 44 -13.58 -10.75 -0.91
CA VAL A 44 -14.24 -10.86 -2.23
C VAL A 44 -13.31 -11.51 -3.23
N ARG A 45 -12.02 -11.16 -3.18
CA ARG A 45 -10.99 -11.72 -4.05
C ARG A 45 -9.64 -11.67 -3.36
N ALA A 46 -8.82 -12.69 -3.59
CA ALA A 46 -7.40 -12.70 -3.23
C ALA A 46 -6.58 -13.10 -4.47
N LYS A 47 -5.43 -12.47 -4.67
CA LYS A 47 -4.54 -12.79 -5.79
C LYS A 47 -3.08 -12.56 -5.42
N GLU A 48 -2.22 -13.54 -5.69
CA GLU A 48 -0.78 -13.32 -5.72
C GLU A 48 -0.41 -12.49 -6.94
N LEU A 49 0.34 -11.42 -6.72
CA LEU A 49 0.81 -10.50 -7.74
C LEU A 49 2.33 -10.56 -7.85
N ARG A 50 2.83 -10.56 -9.08
CA ARG A 50 4.24 -10.31 -9.40
C ARG A 50 4.27 -9.09 -10.29
N CYS A 51 4.71 -7.96 -9.75
CA CYS A 51 4.79 -6.72 -10.49
C CYS A 51 6.25 -6.49 -10.88
N GLY A 52 6.51 -6.36 -12.18
CA GLY A 52 7.80 -5.88 -12.66
C GLY A 52 7.98 -4.38 -12.33
N PRO A 53 9.22 -3.85 -12.39
CA PRO A 53 9.52 -2.46 -12.07
C PRO A 53 8.67 -1.46 -12.85
N GLU A 54 8.39 -1.72 -14.13
CA GLU A 54 7.56 -0.84 -14.96
C GLU A 54 6.10 -0.78 -14.49
N GLN A 55 5.53 -1.91 -14.10
CA GLN A 55 4.16 -1.97 -13.61
C GLN A 55 4.04 -1.25 -12.26
N SER A 56 5.00 -1.45 -11.37
CA SER A 56 5.09 -0.74 -10.08
C SER A 56 5.21 0.77 -10.27
N ARG A 57 6.00 1.24 -11.25
CA ARG A 57 6.09 2.68 -11.59
C ARG A 57 4.74 3.25 -12.03
N ARG A 58 4.01 2.54 -12.90
CA ARG A 58 2.69 2.99 -13.36
C ARG A 58 1.70 3.10 -12.20
N PHE A 59 1.72 2.11 -11.28
CA PHE A 59 0.83 2.09 -10.13
C PHE A 59 1.13 3.19 -9.11
N TYR A 60 2.42 3.43 -8.80
CA TYR A 60 2.84 4.41 -7.79
C TYR A 60 3.19 5.80 -8.34
N ARG A 61 2.88 6.07 -9.62
CA ARG A 61 3.25 7.32 -10.30
C ARG A 61 2.87 8.60 -9.54
N GLU A 62 1.77 8.58 -8.79
CA GLU A 62 1.32 9.70 -7.96
C GLU A 62 2.36 10.10 -6.89
N HIS A 63 3.17 9.15 -6.42
CA HIS A 63 4.23 9.38 -5.44
C HIS A 63 5.53 9.92 -6.05
N ALA A 64 5.63 10.06 -7.38
CA ALA A 64 6.82 10.58 -8.03
C ALA A 64 7.10 12.08 -7.72
N GLY A 65 6.08 12.82 -7.22
CA GLY A 65 6.18 14.26 -6.94
C GLY A 65 5.87 14.68 -5.50
N THR A 66 5.34 13.81 -4.64
CA THR A 66 4.82 14.20 -3.30
C THR A 66 5.89 14.26 -2.21
N SER A 67 7.10 14.69 -2.57
CA SER A 67 8.13 15.13 -1.62
C SER A 67 8.86 16.32 -2.25
N GLY A 68 8.21 17.48 -2.21
CA GLY A 68 8.85 18.79 -2.37
C GLY A 68 9.65 19.03 -3.65
N ALA A 69 9.15 18.66 -4.83
CA ALA A 69 9.76 19.08 -6.09
C ALA A 69 8.71 19.68 -7.02
N GLN A 70 8.84 20.98 -7.26
CA GLN A 70 8.08 21.74 -8.25
C GLN A 70 8.20 21.08 -9.63
N ARG A 71 7.11 21.21 -10.39
CA ARG A 71 6.96 20.84 -11.80
C ARG A 71 8.18 21.35 -12.58
N LEU A 72 9.01 20.45 -13.09
CA LEU A 72 10.10 20.81 -14.00
C LEU A 72 9.49 21.43 -15.26
N PRO A 73 10.04 22.55 -15.79
CA PRO A 73 9.80 22.93 -17.17
C PRO A 73 10.39 21.86 -18.09
N GLU A 74 9.76 21.64 -19.24
CA GLU A 74 10.31 20.80 -20.32
C GLU A 74 11.72 21.29 -20.69
N PRO A 75 12.67 20.40 -21.01
CA PRO A 75 14.05 20.79 -21.26
C PRO A 75 14.16 21.48 -22.62
N ASP A 76 14.34 22.79 -22.59
CA ASP A 76 14.81 23.55 -23.74
C ASP A 76 16.23 23.10 -24.08
N ALA A 77 16.38 22.56 -25.29
CA ALA A 77 17.60 22.01 -25.81
C ALA A 77 18.56 23.13 -26.24
N ASP A 78 19.32 23.71 -25.30
CA ASP A 78 20.64 24.26 -25.62
C ASP A 78 21.48 24.56 -24.37
N SER A 79 22.80 24.48 -24.54
CA SER A 79 23.88 24.95 -23.66
C SER A 79 24.33 24.05 -22.49
N GLY A 80 25.39 23.29 -22.79
CA GLY A 80 26.67 23.50 -22.11
C GLY A 80 26.83 23.05 -20.65
N ARG A 81 27.39 21.85 -20.50
CA ARG A 81 28.42 21.50 -19.50
C ARG A 81 28.02 21.60 -18.00
N CYS A 82 27.52 20.49 -17.48
CA CYS A 82 27.81 20.02 -16.12
C CYS A 82 28.05 18.50 -16.17
N ARG A 83 29.28 18.06 -15.92
CA ARG A 83 29.73 16.66 -16.03
C ARG A 83 29.77 15.98 -14.65
N LEU A 84 28.73 16.19 -13.85
CA LEU A 84 28.41 15.43 -12.65
C LEU A 84 26.90 15.25 -12.67
N GLY A 85 26.45 14.00 -12.48
CA GLY A 85 25.11 13.53 -12.83
C GLY A 85 23.97 14.37 -12.25
N PRO A 86 22.74 14.22 -12.78
CA PRO A 86 21.61 15.06 -12.39
C PRO A 86 21.43 14.96 -10.87
N CYS A 87 21.44 16.12 -10.21
CA CYS A 87 21.08 16.29 -8.81
C CYS A 87 19.70 15.63 -8.61
N LEU A 88 19.70 14.37 -8.21
CA LEU A 88 18.51 13.57 -8.00
C LEU A 88 17.76 14.21 -6.84
N SER A 89 16.69 14.93 -7.14
CA SER A 89 15.81 15.51 -6.14
C SER A 89 15.36 14.43 -5.15
N ALA A 90 15.35 14.74 -3.85
CA ALA A 90 15.10 13.78 -2.76
C ALA A 90 13.82 12.92 -2.96
N GLY A 91 12.79 13.46 -3.63
CA GLY A 91 11.58 12.72 -3.99
C GLY A 91 11.80 11.58 -4.99
N ARG A 92 12.79 11.68 -5.89
CA ARG A 92 13.12 10.60 -6.83
C ARG A 92 13.75 9.39 -6.14
N PHE A 93 14.51 9.60 -5.06
CA PHE A 93 15.13 8.51 -4.31
C PHE A 93 14.12 7.63 -3.57
N PHE A 94 13.14 8.24 -2.89
CA PHE A 94 12.10 7.48 -2.19
C PHE A 94 11.21 6.70 -3.17
N TYR A 95 10.81 7.36 -4.27
CA TYR A 95 9.99 6.74 -5.30
C TYR A 95 10.69 5.55 -5.97
N GLN A 96 11.96 5.68 -6.36
CA GLN A 96 12.70 4.57 -6.96
C GLN A 96 12.84 3.39 -6.00
N ARG A 97 13.21 3.64 -4.74
CA ARG A 97 13.29 2.58 -3.74
C ARG A 97 11.95 1.88 -3.51
N LEU A 98 10.84 2.62 -3.47
CA LEU A 98 9.51 2.03 -3.33
C LEU A 98 9.19 1.11 -4.52
N VAL A 99 9.44 1.58 -5.75
CA VAL A 99 9.20 0.80 -6.97
C VAL A 99 10.02 -0.48 -6.97
N GLU A 100 11.32 -0.39 -6.71
CA GLU A 100 12.24 -1.53 -6.66
C GLU A 100 11.83 -2.51 -5.57
N PHE A 101 11.48 -2.00 -4.39
CA PHE A 101 10.99 -2.80 -3.28
C PHE A 101 9.72 -3.56 -3.65
N MET A 102 8.71 -2.89 -4.24
CA MET A 102 7.47 -3.54 -4.67
C MET A 102 7.68 -4.53 -5.83
N ALA A 103 8.78 -4.42 -6.58
CA ALA A 103 9.16 -5.34 -7.64
C ALA A 103 10.09 -6.48 -7.17
N SER A 104 10.55 -6.45 -5.92
CA SER A 104 11.56 -7.38 -5.40
C SER A 104 11.06 -8.82 -5.18
N GLY A 105 9.75 -9.03 -5.13
CA GLY A 105 9.19 -10.34 -4.83
C GLY A 105 7.68 -10.45 -5.00
N PRO A 106 7.10 -11.62 -4.71
CA PRO A 106 5.65 -11.83 -4.78
C PRO A 106 4.92 -11.01 -3.72
N MET A 107 3.76 -10.50 -4.09
CA MET A 107 2.86 -9.73 -3.22
C MET A 107 1.50 -10.41 -3.16
N TRP A 108 0.69 -10.07 -2.15
CA TRP A 108 -0.71 -10.51 -2.10
C TRP A 108 -1.65 -9.33 -2.10
N ALA A 109 -2.63 -9.34 -3.01
CA ALA A 109 -3.71 -8.35 -3.04
C ALA A 109 -5.04 -9.00 -2.61
N TYR A 110 -5.76 -8.31 -1.72
CA TYR A 110 -7.09 -8.67 -1.28
C TYR A 110 -8.07 -7.55 -1.60
N ILE A 111 -9.24 -7.92 -2.13
CA ILE A 111 -10.41 -7.05 -2.20
C ILE A 111 -11.29 -7.41 -1.02
N LEU A 112 -11.42 -6.50 -0.07
CA LEU A 112 -12.16 -6.68 1.17
C LEU A 112 -13.48 -5.90 1.10
N ALA A 113 -14.57 -6.51 1.58
CA ALA A 113 -15.86 -5.86 1.71
C ALA A 113 -16.29 -5.78 3.18
N HIS A 114 -16.77 -4.61 3.60
CA HIS A 114 -17.32 -4.36 4.92
C HIS A 114 -18.17 -3.07 4.88
N GLU A 115 -19.10 -2.88 5.82
CA GLU A 115 -19.94 -1.67 5.87
C GLU A 115 -19.11 -0.38 6.00
N ASN A 116 -18.00 -0.46 6.74
CA ASN A 116 -17.06 0.63 6.99
C ASN A 116 -15.63 0.23 6.60
N ALA A 117 -15.46 -0.34 5.40
CA ALA A 117 -14.23 -1.04 5.02
C ALA A 117 -12.97 -0.18 5.11
N VAL A 118 -12.99 1.03 4.55
CA VAL A 118 -11.81 1.90 4.50
C VAL A 118 -11.34 2.36 5.89
N PRO A 119 -12.17 3.00 6.74
CA PRO A 119 -11.72 3.47 8.05
C PRO A 119 -11.32 2.32 8.98
N LEU A 120 -12.08 1.21 8.98
CA LEU A 120 -11.79 0.05 9.81
C LEU A 120 -10.46 -0.60 9.40
N TRP A 121 -10.22 -0.77 8.10
CA TRP A 121 -8.97 -1.35 7.61
C TRP A 121 -7.76 -0.49 7.97
N ARG A 122 -7.89 0.85 7.89
CA ARG A 122 -6.82 1.77 8.29
C ARG A 122 -6.53 1.72 9.78
N SER A 123 -7.56 1.61 10.62
CA SER A 123 -7.40 1.45 12.06
C SER A 123 -6.71 0.12 12.39
N LEU A 124 -7.11 -0.98 11.74
CA LEU A 124 -6.53 -2.30 11.94
C LEU A 124 -5.05 -2.37 11.51
N MET A 125 -4.67 -1.65 10.46
CA MET A 125 -3.27 -1.55 10.04
C MET A 125 -2.38 -0.78 11.02
N GLY A 126 -2.95 0.14 11.81
CA GLY A 126 -2.18 1.00 12.69
C GLY A 126 -1.32 2.07 11.97
N PRO A 127 -0.51 2.83 12.73
CA PRO A 127 0.32 3.91 12.22
C PRO A 127 1.25 3.52 11.06
N THR A 128 1.58 4.47 10.18
CA THR A 128 2.49 4.20 9.04
C THR A 128 3.91 3.86 9.47
N LYS A 129 4.39 4.44 10.57
CA LYS A 129 5.74 4.19 11.10
C LYS A 129 5.68 3.02 12.08
N VAL A 130 6.33 1.91 11.74
CA VAL A 130 6.36 0.65 12.53
C VAL A 130 6.78 0.90 13.98
N PHE A 131 7.81 1.71 14.21
CA PHE A 131 8.24 2.07 15.58
C PHE A 131 7.11 2.70 16.41
N ARG A 132 6.27 3.54 15.77
CA ARG A 132 5.11 4.13 16.44
C ARG A 132 4.03 3.09 16.68
N ALA A 133 3.74 2.26 15.68
CA ALA A 133 2.74 1.19 15.79
C ALA A 133 3.05 0.23 16.94
N ARG A 134 4.30 -0.21 17.07
CA ARG A 134 4.78 -1.06 18.19
C ARG A 134 4.51 -0.49 19.58
N HIS A 135 4.53 0.84 19.69
CA HIS A 135 4.39 1.53 20.96
C HIS A 135 2.95 1.95 21.25
N SER A 136 2.22 2.45 20.26
CA SER A 136 0.85 2.92 20.44
C SER A 136 -0.20 1.82 20.29
N ASP A 137 0.00 0.92 19.32
CA ASP A 137 -0.99 -0.07 18.88
C ASP A 137 -0.32 -1.42 18.60
N PRO A 138 0.20 -2.12 19.63
CA PRO A 138 0.94 -3.36 19.46
C PRO A 138 0.10 -4.48 18.85
N ASP A 139 -1.22 -4.44 19.00
CA ASP A 139 -2.15 -5.42 18.41
C ASP A 139 -2.52 -5.11 16.95
N SER A 140 -2.03 -4.00 16.38
CA SER A 140 -2.25 -3.66 14.98
C SER A 140 -1.39 -4.53 14.06
N ILE A 141 -1.75 -4.62 12.77
CA ILE A 141 -0.96 -5.42 11.80
C ILE A 141 0.50 -4.95 11.70
N ARG A 142 0.81 -3.69 12.05
CA ARG A 142 2.16 -3.11 11.97
C ARG A 142 2.88 -3.00 13.32
N GLY A 143 2.21 -3.31 14.43
CA GLY A 143 2.85 -3.46 15.75
C GLY A 143 3.72 -4.70 15.73
#